data_AF-B4J6C7-F1
#
_entry.id   AF-B4J6C7-F1
#
_cell.length_a   1.000
_cell.length_b   1.000
_cell.length_c   1.000
_cell.angle_alpha   90.00
_cell.angle_beta   90.00
_cell.angle_gamma   90.00
#
_symmetry.space_group_name_H-M   'P 1'
#
loop_
_entity.id
_entity.type
_entity.pdbx_description
1 polymer ?
#
loop_
_entity_poly.entity_id
_entity_poly.type
_entity_poly.pdbx_seq_one_letter_code
_entity_poly.pdbx_strand_id
1 'polypeptide(L)'
;MFKALLVLLFVNLALAAPAIFVPRISVEDENQFGWKLEPHDDRYELDVLLNEATRVETVQEISLDELQVNGRLYQFYPDNNGKLHVTYKADRNGYVAKYQYGTLDSGSITPQSLPASILKAAAG
;
A
#
# COMPACT_ATOMS: atom_id res chain seq x y z
N MET A 1 25.29 -43.74 -17.82
CA MET A 1 25.58 -42.95 -16.60
C MET A 1 24.97 -41.53 -16.62
N PHE A 2 24.35 -41.07 -17.71
CA PHE A 2 23.76 -39.72 -17.83
C PHE A 2 22.39 -39.55 -17.13
N LYS A 3 21.62 -40.64 -16.97
CA LYS A 3 20.26 -40.60 -16.39
C LYS A 3 20.23 -40.40 -14.86
N ALA A 4 21.26 -40.88 -14.14
CA ALA A 4 21.34 -40.72 -12.69
C ALA A 4 21.69 -39.27 -12.27
N LEU A 5 22.46 -38.56 -13.10
CA LEU A 5 22.83 -37.16 -12.86
C LEU A 5 21.61 -36.21 -13.01
N LEU A 6 20.70 -36.53 -13.94
CA LEU A 6 19.52 -35.72 -14.20
C LEU A 6 18.53 -35.76 -13.02
N VAL A 7 18.35 -36.93 -12.39
CA VAL A 7 17.46 -37.09 -11.24
C VAL A 7 17.99 -36.35 -10.00
N LEU A 8 19.31 -36.35 -9.79
CA LEU A 8 19.92 -35.60 -8.68
C LEU A 8 19.79 -34.07 -8.84
N LEU A 9 19.73 -33.58 -10.09
CA LEU A 9 19.56 -32.17 -10.40
C LEU A 9 18.15 -31.67 -10.01
N PHE A 10 17.10 -32.44 -10.32
CA PHE A 10 15.73 -32.06 -9.99
C PHE A 10 15.40 -32.16 -8.50
N VAL A 11 16.01 -33.10 -7.77
CA VAL A 11 15.81 -33.22 -6.31
C VAL A 11 16.44 -32.03 -5.56
N ASN A 12 17.54 -31.47 -6.05
CA ASN A 12 18.12 -30.24 -5.48
C ASN A 12 17.33 -28.97 -5.84
N LEU A 13 16.71 -28.90 -7.01
CA LEU A 13 15.81 -27.78 -7.36
C LEU A 13 14.55 -27.74 -6.50
N ALA A 14 14.01 -28.90 -6.09
CA ALA A 14 12.82 -28.96 -5.24
C ALA A 14 13.09 -28.57 -3.76
N LEU A 15 14.34 -28.68 -3.29
CA LEU A 15 14.73 -28.23 -1.94
C LEU A 15 15.22 -26.77 -1.88
N ALA A 16 15.58 -26.19 -3.03
CA ALA A 16 15.85 -24.78 -3.13
C ALA A 16 14.55 -24.03 -3.42
N ALA A 17 13.60 -24.07 -2.47
CA ALA A 17 12.67 -22.95 -2.37
C ALA A 17 13.57 -21.71 -2.23
N PRO A 18 13.56 -20.76 -3.18
CA PRO A 18 14.22 -19.50 -2.90
C PRO A 18 13.56 -19.01 -1.63
N ALA A 19 14.32 -18.88 -0.55
CA ALA A 19 14.01 -17.84 0.41
C ALA A 19 13.95 -16.60 -0.47
N ILE A 20 12.73 -16.18 -0.84
CA ILE A 20 12.54 -14.99 -1.64
C ILE A 20 13.08 -13.90 -0.71
N PHE A 21 14.32 -13.51 -0.94
CA PHE A 21 14.91 -12.34 -0.33
C PHE A 21 14.13 -11.17 -0.91
N VAL A 22 12.97 -10.91 -0.34
CA VAL A 22 12.15 -9.79 -0.76
C VAL A 22 12.90 -8.54 -0.29
N PRO A 23 13.27 -7.64 -1.20
CA PRO A 23 14.07 -6.48 -0.85
C PRO A 23 13.30 -5.58 0.10
N ARG A 24 13.88 -5.31 1.26
CA ARG A 24 13.52 -4.17 2.10
C ARG A 24 14.24 -2.96 1.54
N ILE A 25 13.51 -1.98 1.04
CA ILE A 25 14.10 -0.75 0.51
C ILE A 25 13.51 0.42 1.28
N SER A 26 14.38 1.27 1.81
CA SER A 26 14.03 2.51 2.49
C SER A 26 14.84 3.65 1.91
N VAL A 27 14.19 4.74 1.54
CA VAL A 27 14.83 6.02 1.22
C VAL A 27 14.22 7.05 2.15
N GLU A 28 15.05 7.71 2.95
CA GLU A 28 14.67 8.86 3.76
C GLU A 28 15.49 10.04 3.27
N ASP A 29 14.83 11.12 2.86
CA ASP A 29 15.47 12.43 2.64
C ASP A 29 15.29 13.27 3.90
N GLU A 30 16.25 14.16 4.17
CA GLU A 30 16.26 15.11 5.29
C GLU A 30 15.02 16.04 5.31
N ASN A 31 14.23 16.03 4.23
CA ASN A 31 13.08 16.89 3.97
C ASN A 31 11.71 16.23 4.18
N GLN A 32 11.58 15.23 5.07
CA GLN A 32 10.29 14.55 5.36
C GLN A 32 9.66 13.84 4.15
N PHE A 33 10.48 13.42 3.18
CA PHE A 33 10.06 12.53 2.10
C PHE A 33 10.73 11.19 2.30
N GLY A 34 9.96 10.13 2.16
CA GLY A 34 10.52 8.80 2.22
C GLY A 34 9.55 7.72 1.83
N TRP A 35 10.08 6.53 1.63
CA TRP A 35 9.27 5.36 1.40
C TRP A 35 9.98 4.11 1.92
N LYS A 36 9.17 3.12 2.29
CA LYS A 36 9.59 1.85 2.84
C LYS A 36 8.75 0.75 2.24
N LEU A 37 9.38 -0.22 1.59
CA LEU A 37 8.72 -1.43 1.10
C LEU A 37 9.10 -2.61 2.00
N GLU A 38 8.10 -3.22 2.65
CA GLU A 38 8.28 -4.37 3.53
C GLU A 38 7.56 -5.62 3.03
N PRO A 39 8.28 -6.74 2.81
CA PRO A 39 7.66 -8.05 2.71
C PRO A 39 7.06 -8.52 4.03
N HIS A 40 5.94 -9.23 3.91
CA HIS A 40 5.40 -10.15 4.89
C HIS A 40 5.14 -11.51 4.22
N ASP A 41 4.72 -12.51 5.01
CA ASP A 41 4.54 -13.89 4.53
C ASP A 41 3.54 -14.00 3.36
N ASP A 42 2.51 -13.16 3.34
CA ASP A 42 1.39 -13.21 2.38
C ASP A 42 1.12 -11.88 1.65
N ARG A 43 1.88 -10.83 1.97
CA ARG A 43 1.62 -9.48 1.46
C ARG A 43 2.87 -8.62 1.41
N TYR A 44 2.76 -7.53 0.68
CA TYR A 44 3.71 -6.42 0.69
C TYR A 44 3.07 -5.21 1.33
N GLU A 45 3.81 -4.48 2.14
CA GLU A 45 3.39 -3.19 2.70
C GLU A 45 4.31 -2.09 2.16
N LEU A 46 3.73 -1.05 1.59
CA LEU A 46 4.40 0.15 1.12
C LEU A 46 3.97 1.33 1.98
N ASP A 47 4.90 1.83 2.79
CA ASP A 47 4.76 3.11 3.48
C ASP A 47 5.39 4.22 2.64
N VAL A 48 4.68 5.32 2.47
CA VAL A 48 5.17 6.54 1.84
C VAL A 48 4.92 7.72 2.76
N LEU A 49 5.99 8.42 3.10
CA LEU A 49 5.97 9.70 3.77
C LEU A 49 6.18 10.80 2.72
N LEU A 50 5.23 11.72 2.66
CA LEU A 50 5.28 12.96 1.90
C LEU A 50 5.13 14.08 2.93
N ASN A 51 5.77 15.24 2.74
CA ASN A 51 5.79 16.36 3.69
C ASN A 51 4.53 16.53 4.57
N GLU A 52 3.34 16.57 3.95
CA GLU A 52 2.05 16.73 4.66
C GLU A 52 1.12 15.52 4.52
N ALA A 53 1.61 14.40 3.99
CA ALA A 53 0.82 13.22 3.70
C ALA A 53 1.52 11.92 4.07
N THR A 54 0.77 10.97 4.63
CA THR A 54 1.23 9.59 4.78
C THR A 54 0.31 8.67 3.99
N ARG A 55 0.92 7.75 3.25
CA ARG A 55 0.21 6.69 2.53
C ARG A 55 0.75 5.34 2.95
N VAL A 56 -0.15 4.43 3.30
CA VAL A 56 0.16 3.03 3.58
C VAL A 56 -0.66 2.18 2.62
N GLU A 57 0.00 1.32 1.86
CA GLU A 57 -0.63 0.39 0.92
C GLU A 57 -0.21 -1.04 1.25
N THR A 58 -1.15 -1.97 1.21
CA THR A 58 -0.88 -3.40 1.26
C THR A 58 -1.33 -4.07 -0.02
N VAL A 59 -0.47 -4.94 -0.57
CA VAL A 59 -0.78 -5.79 -1.73
C VAL A 59 -0.72 -7.24 -1.26
N GLN A 60 -1.83 -7.95 -1.36
CA GLN A 60 -1.97 -9.32 -0.90
C GLN A 60 -2.56 -10.19 -2.02
N GLU A 61 -2.04 -11.40 -2.20
CA GLU A 61 -2.70 -12.42 -3.01
C GLU A 61 -3.82 -13.06 -2.17
N ILE A 62 -5.07 -12.84 -2.57
CA ILE A 62 -6.25 -13.33 -1.82
C ILE A 62 -6.80 -14.65 -2.38
N SER A 63 -6.46 -14.97 -3.63
CA SER A 63 -6.70 -16.25 -4.28
C SER A 63 -5.70 -16.42 -5.43
N LEU A 64 -5.61 -17.61 -6.04
CA LEU A 64 -4.65 -17.89 -7.11
C LEU A 64 -4.78 -16.85 -8.23
N ASP A 65 -3.70 -16.11 -8.49
CA ASP A 65 -3.63 -15.02 -9.47
C ASP A 65 -4.59 -13.83 -9.20
N GLU A 66 -5.12 -13.71 -7.97
CA GLU A 66 -6.00 -12.62 -7.55
C GLU A 66 -5.33 -11.74 -6.49
N LEU A 67 -4.93 -10.54 -6.90
CA LEU A 67 -4.37 -9.52 -6.02
C LEU A 67 -5.45 -8.58 -5.48
N GLN A 68 -5.34 -8.25 -4.20
CA GLN A 68 -6.08 -7.19 -3.55
C GLN A 68 -5.10 -6.12 -3.05
N VAL A 69 -5.42 -4.86 -3.34
CA VAL A 69 -4.74 -3.70 -2.78
C VAL A 69 -5.66 -3.05 -1.76
N ASN A 70 -5.16 -2.82 -0.55
CA ASN A 70 -5.82 -1.95 0.42
C ASN A 70 -4.91 -0.78 0.71
N GLY A 71 -5.46 0.43 0.84
CA GLY A 71 -4.62 1.55 1.22
C GLY A 71 -5.32 2.61 2.03
N ARG A 72 -4.51 3.38 2.72
CA ARG A 72 -4.91 4.52 3.55
C ARG A 72 -4.03 5.71 3.21
N LEU A 73 -4.64 6.87 3.03
CA LEU A 73 -3.96 8.16 2.89
C LEU A 73 -4.45 9.08 4.00
N TYR A 74 -3.51 9.71 4.71
CA TYR A 74 -3.78 10.84 5.59
C TYR A 74 -3.07 12.05 5.02
N GLN A 75 -3.80 13.11 4.70
CA GLN A 75 -3.26 14.36 4.20
C GLN A 75 -3.68 15.49 5.13
N PHE A 76 -2.72 16.31 5.53
CA PHE A 76 -2.95 17.56 6.25
C PHE A 76 -2.93 18.74 5.27
N TYR A 77 -3.77 19.74 5.53
CA TYR A 77 -3.83 20.99 4.79
C TYR A 77 -3.63 22.14 5.80
N PRO A 78 -2.41 22.69 5.92
CA PRO A 78 -2.08 23.68 6.95
C PRO A 78 -2.94 24.95 6.87
N ASP A 79 -3.23 25.41 5.65
CA ASP A 79 -3.92 26.68 5.37
C ASP A 79 -5.28 26.80 6.07
N ASN A 80 -5.95 25.67 6.31
CA ASN A 80 -7.27 25.62 6.94
C ASN A 80 -7.37 24.60 8.07
N ASN A 81 -6.23 24.11 8.58
CA ASN A 81 -6.17 23.05 9.58
C ASN A 81 -7.01 21.81 9.18
N GLY A 82 -7.11 21.56 7.87
CA GLY A 82 -7.93 20.52 7.28
C GLY A 82 -7.20 19.17 7.28
N LYS A 83 -7.97 18.09 7.39
CA LYS A 83 -7.49 16.72 7.27
C LYS A 83 -8.36 15.93 6.32
N LEU A 84 -7.71 15.27 5.37
CA LEU A 84 -8.32 14.28 4.51
C LEU A 84 -7.83 12.90 4.92
N HIS A 85 -8.76 12.01 5.22
CA HIS A 85 -8.51 10.58 5.36
C HIS A 85 -9.20 9.84 4.22
N VAL A 86 -8.41 9.10 3.45
CA VAL A 86 -8.91 8.23 2.38
C VAL A 86 -8.61 6.79 2.74
N THR A 87 -9.61 5.92 2.66
CA THR A 87 -9.41 4.47 2.70
C THR A 87 -9.89 3.90 1.37
N TYR A 88 -9.07 3.09 0.70
CA TYR A 88 -9.43 2.49 -0.58
C TYR A 88 -9.09 1.02 -0.66
N LYS A 89 -9.79 0.35 -1.56
CA LYS A 89 -9.61 -1.04 -1.93
C LYS A 89 -9.62 -1.13 -3.46
N ALA A 90 -8.68 -1.87 -4.03
CA ALA A 90 -8.70 -2.29 -5.41
C ALA A 90 -8.65 -3.82 -5.47
N ASP A 91 -9.54 -4.41 -6.26
CA ASP A 91 -9.52 -5.84 -6.61
C ASP A 91 -10.04 -6.01 -8.04
N ARG A 92 -10.26 -7.24 -8.49
CA ARG A 92 -10.79 -7.52 -9.84
C ARG A 92 -12.14 -6.87 -10.14
N ASN A 93 -12.91 -6.50 -9.12
CA ASN A 93 -14.21 -5.85 -9.25
C ASN A 93 -14.09 -4.32 -9.34
N GLY A 94 -12.87 -3.79 -9.29
CA GLY A 94 -12.56 -2.38 -9.48
C GLY A 94 -12.00 -1.70 -8.24
N TYR A 95 -12.00 -0.36 -8.28
CA TYR A 95 -11.46 0.51 -7.24
C TYR A 95 -12.59 1.20 -6.48
N VAL A 96 -12.56 1.13 -5.16
CA VAL A 96 -13.49 1.84 -4.28
C VAL A 96 -12.72 2.60 -3.23
N ALA A 97 -13.03 3.88 -3.06
CA ALA A 97 -12.47 4.75 -2.03
C ALA A 97 -13.55 5.40 -1.18
N LYS A 98 -13.26 5.56 0.11
CA LYS A 98 -14.04 6.31 1.09
C LYS A 98 -13.23 7.50 1.54
N TYR A 99 -13.88 8.66 1.60
CA TYR A 99 -13.23 9.93 1.91
C TYR A 99 -13.89 10.55 3.15
N GLN A 100 -13.06 11.00 4.08
CA GLN A 100 -13.47 11.76 5.24
C GLN A 100 -12.64 13.04 5.25
N TYR A 101 -13.29 14.19 5.21
CA TYR A 101 -12.64 15.48 5.33
C TYR A 101 -13.19 16.22 6.55
N GLY A 102 -12.33 16.93 7.27
CA GLY A 102 -12.75 17.74 8.40
C GLY A 102 -11.63 18.61 8.92
N THR A 103 -11.96 19.52 9.82
CA THR A 103 -10.99 20.32 10.57
C THR A 103 -10.56 19.60 11.83
N LEU A 104 -9.34 19.90 12.30
CA LEU A 104 -8.85 19.39 13.57
C LEU A 104 -9.37 20.26 14.73
N ASP A 105 -10.57 19.98 15.23
CA ASP A 105 -11.06 20.58 16.49
C ASP A 105 -10.81 19.59 17.64
N SER A 106 -10.03 20.02 18.63
CA SER A 106 -9.77 19.26 19.88
C SER A 106 -9.23 17.83 19.71
N GLY A 107 -8.46 17.56 18.65
CA GLY A 107 -7.77 16.28 18.45
C GLY A 107 -8.60 15.19 17.77
N SER A 108 -9.85 15.46 17.43
CA SER A 108 -10.67 14.58 16.59
C SER A 108 -10.93 15.22 15.23
N ILE A 109 -10.95 14.41 14.17
CA ILE A 109 -11.55 14.83 12.90
C ILE A 109 -13.06 14.84 13.13
N THR A 110 -13.73 15.96 12.91
CA THR A 110 -15.20 15.97 12.76
C THR A 110 -15.50 15.55 11.33
N PRO A 111 -15.96 14.31 11.08
CA PRO A 111 -16.02 13.77 9.73
C PRO A 111 -17.16 14.44 8.95
N GLN A 112 -16.83 15.23 7.94
CA GLN A 112 -17.75 15.63 6.89
C GLN A 112 -17.60 14.63 5.75
N SER A 113 -18.65 13.86 5.49
CA SER A 113 -18.69 13.00 4.31
C SER A 113 -18.72 13.90 3.07
N LEU A 114 -17.75 13.73 2.18
CA LEU A 114 -17.69 14.50 0.94
C LEU A 114 -18.72 13.94 -0.05
N PRO A 115 -19.62 14.77 -0.60
CA PRO A 115 -20.55 14.33 -1.63
C PRO A 115 -19.81 14.00 -2.92
N ALA A 116 -20.30 12.98 -3.65
CA ALA A 116 -19.66 12.48 -4.87
C ALA A 116 -19.43 13.53 -5.97
N SER A 117 -20.24 14.59 -5.99
CA SER A 117 -20.12 15.71 -6.94
C SER A 117 -18.85 16.53 -6.74
N ILE A 118 -18.42 16.74 -5.48
CA ILE A 118 -17.19 17.47 -5.14
C ILE A 118 -15.96 16.64 -5.53
N LEU A 119 -16.01 15.32 -5.34
CA LEU A 119 -14.92 14.40 -5.69
C LEU A 119 -14.66 14.34 -7.20
N LYS A 120 -15.71 14.37 -8.02
CA LYS A 120 -15.58 14.39 -9.49
C LYS A 120 -14.96 15.68 -10.03
N ALA A 121 -15.11 16.81 -9.34
CA ALA A 121 -14.57 18.08 -9.78
C ALA A 121 -13.05 18.22 -9.52
N ALA A 122 -12.49 17.44 -8.59
CA ALA A 122 -11.07 17.47 -8.24
C ALA A 122 -10.20 16.44 -9.00
N ALA A 123 -10.82 15.38 -9.53
CA ALA A 123 -10.17 14.43 -10.43
C ALA A 123 -10.25 14.96 -11.87
N GLY A 124 -9.41 15.95 -12.17
CA GLY A 124 -9.19 16.44 -13.53
C GLY A 124 -8.59 15.37 -14.45
#